data_AF-A0A925DXB4-F1
#
_entry.id   AF-A0A925DXB4-F1
#
_cell.length_a   1.000
_cell.length_b   1.000
_cell.length_c   1.000
_cell.angle_alpha   90.00
_cell.angle_beta   90.00
_cell.angle_gamma   90.00
#
_symmetry.space_group_name_H-M   'P 1'
#
loop_
_entity.id
_entity.type
_entity.pdbx_description
1 polymer ?
#
loop_
_entity_poly.entity_id
_entity_poly.type
_entity_poly.pdbx_seq_one_letter_code
_entity_poly.pdbx_strand_id
1 'polypeptide(L)'
;MSDDLKNILSNLNKDIEQDKLLEYLNRQLSQQEQHDLETQLNDDAFMSDAMDGLEALNTNADLPMLVKELNSGLKKQLDQKKKRRPVIAKDSWIYYSIIIILILVILGFIVVKMMVKNEANISP
;
A
#
# COMPACT_ATOMS: atom_id res chain seq x y z
N MET A 1 -2.04 6.73 10.29
CA MET A 1 -2.67 5.47 10.75
C MET A 1 -2.02 4.20 10.19
N SER A 2 -1.16 4.26 9.16
CA SER A 2 -0.41 3.08 8.66
C SER A 2 0.86 2.78 9.45
N ASP A 3 1.40 3.75 10.19
CA ASP A 3 2.70 3.64 10.83
C ASP A 3 2.64 2.85 12.15
N ASP A 4 1.50 2.88 12.85
CA ASP A 4 1.29 2.05 14.05
C ASP A 4 1.28 0.55 13.73
N LEU A 5 0.67 0.13 12.61
CA LEU A 5 0.64 -1.27 12.19
C LEU A 5 2.04 -1.84 11.90
N LYS A 6 2.96 -0.99 11.41
CA LYS A 6 4.36 -1.39 11.18
C LYS A 6 5.09 -1.66 12.49
N ASN A 7 4.80 -0.90 13.55
CA ASN A 7 5.43 -1.09 14.86
C ASN A 7 5.02 -2.41 15.51
N ILE A 8 3.77 -2.85 15.34
CA ILE A 8 3.28 -4.12 15.91
C ILE A 8 4.02 -5.34 15.32
N LEU A 9 4.28 -5.34 14.00
CA LEU A 9 5.06 -6.41 13.35
C LEU A 9 6.58 -6.26 13.52
N SER A 10 7.05 -5.08 13.93
CA SER A 10 8.48 -4.84 14.14
C SER A 10 8.98 -5.41 15.48
N ASN A 11 8.08 -5.59 16.44
CA ASN A 11 8.34 -6.29 17.71
C ASN A 11 8.12 -7.80 17.63
N LEU A 12 7.60 -8.33 16.52
CA LEU A 12 7.53 -9.76 16.31
C LEU A 12 8.96 -10.28 16.25
N ASN A 13 9.36 -11.06 17.27
CA ASN A 13 10.72 -11.53 17.45
C ASN A 13 11.18 -12.23 16.15
N LYS A 14 12.01 -11.54 15.35
CA LYS A 14 12.41 -11.97 14.00
C LYS A 14 13.16 -13.30 13.99
N ASP A 15 13.61 -13.72 15.17
CA ASP A 15 14.34 -14.95 15.41
C ASP A 15 13.43 -16.18 15.38
N ILE A 16 12.11 -16.02 15.50
CA ILE A 16 11.14 -17.11 15.34
C ILE A 16 10.80 -17.26 13.87
N GLU A 17 11.32 -18.35 13.27
CA GLU A 17 11.04 -18.71 11.89
C GLU A 17 9.54 -19.00 11.70
N GLN A 18 8.91 -18.30 10.76
CA GLN A 18 7.49 -18.46 10.41
C GLN A 18 7.14 -19.91 10.04
N ASP A 19 8.09 -20.64 9.46
CA ASP A 19 7.93 -22.04 9.07
C ASP A 19 7.77 -22.95 10.30
N LYS A 20 8.51 -22.70 11.40
CA LYS A 20 8.36 -23.47 12.65
C LYS A 20 7.00 -23.28 13.30
N LEU A 21 6.43 -22.08 13.23
CA LEU A 21 5.06 -21.85 13.71
C LEU A 21 4.06 -22.66 12.90
N LEU A 22 4.20 -22.74 11.58
CA LEU A 22 3.32 -23.58 10.73
C LEU A 22 3.46 -25.06 11.07
N GLU A 23 4.67 -25.55 11.30
CA GLU A 23 4.92 -26.93 11.72
C GLU A 23 4.32 -27.24 13.10
N TYR A 24 4.40 -26.29 14.05
CA TYR A 24 3.73 -26.38 15.35
C TYR A 24 2.22 -26.53 15.18
N LEU A 25 1.60 -25.67 14.37
CA LEU A 25 0.16 -25.70 14.08
C LEU A 25 -0.28 -27.02 13.44
N ASN A 26 0.56 -27.59 12.57
CA ASN A 26 0.30 -28.85 11.90
C ASN A 26 0.64 -30.09 12.75
N ARG A 27 1.08 -29.90 14.02
CA ARG A 27 1.53 -30.97 14.91
C ARG A 27 2.69 -31.80 14.34
N GLN A 28 3.56 -31.17 13.56
CA GLN A 28 4.72 -31.80 12.92
C GLN A 28 6.02 -31.69 13.73
N LEU A 29 6.05 -30.83 14.75
CA LEU A 29 7.17 -30.72 15.69
C LEU A 29 7.17 -31.83 16.73
N SER A 30 8.35 -32.27 17.14
CA SER A 30 8.50 -33.18 18.29
C SER A 30 8.12 -32.47 19.60
N GLN A 31 7.79 -33.25 20.63
CA GLN A 31 7.35 -32.71 21.92
C GLN A 31 8.40 -31.79 22.57
N GLN A 32 9.69 -32.08 22.34
CA GLN A 32 10.80 -31.28 22.84
C GLN A 32 10.90 -29.94 22.09
N GLU A 33 10.78 -29.96 20.76
CA GLU A 33 10.79 -28.76 19.93
C GLU A 33 9.58 -27.85 20.15
N GLN A 34 8.41 -28.43 20.44
CA GLN A 34 7.22 -27.68 20.84
C GLN A 34 7.46 -26.90 22.14
N HIS A 35 8.02 -27.55 23.15
CA HIS A 35 8.26 -26.92 24.44
C HIS A 35 9.32 -25.81 24.36
N ASP A 36 10.39 -26.03 23.58
CA ASP A 36 11.40 -25.01 23.33
C ASP A 36 10.81 -23.79 22.61
N LEU A 37 9.90 -24.01 21.65
CA LEU A 37 9.20 -22.95 20.94
C LEU A 37 8.23 -22.19 21.85
N GLU A 38 7.44 -22.89 22.66
CA GLU A 38 6.53 -22.28 23.65
C GLU A 38 7.30 -21.42 24.67
N THR A 39 8.47 -21.89 25.10
CA THR A 39 9.34 -21.13 26.00
C THR A 39 9.83 -19.83 25.33
N GLN A 40 10.23 -19.88 24.07
CA GLN A 40 10.64 -18.70 23.30
C GLN A 40 9.49 -17.73 23.03
N LEU A 41 8.26 -18.23 22.89
CA LEU A 41 7.06 -17.42 22.68
C LEU A 41 6.57 -16.75 23.98
N ASN A 42 6.81 -17.37 25.14
CA ASN A 42 6.44 -16.81 26.44
C ASN A 42 7.23 -15.55 26.83
N ASP A 43 8.37 -15.30 26.19
CA ASP A 43 9.17 -14.09 26.43
C ASP A 43 8.48 -12.81 25.88
N ASP A 44 7.49 -12.95 24.99
CA ASP A 44 6.69 -11.85 24.46
C ASP A 44 5.22 -11.98 24.91
N ALA A 45 4.76 -11.00 25.70
CA ALA A 45 3.38 -10.94 26.20
C ALA A 45 2.33 -10.99 25.08
N PHE A 46 2.65 -10.49 23.88
CA PHE A 46 1.75 -10.56 22.73
C PHE A 46 1.71 -11.97 22.12
N MET A 47 2.85 -12.66 22.05
CA MET A 47 2.91 -14.04 21.56
C MET A 47 2.25 -15.02 22.53
N SER A 48 2.44 -14.82 23.84
CA SER A 48 1.78 -15.60 24.89
C SER A 48 0.25 -15.51 24.78
N ASP A 49 -0.30 -14.29 24.70
CA ASP A 49 -1.76 -14.08 24.54
C ASP A 49 -2.29 -14.65 23.21
N ALA A 50 -1.51 -14.56 22.13
CA ALA A 50 -1.86 -15.17 20.85
C ALA A 50 -1.88 -16.70 20.91
N MET A 51 -1.00 -17.31 21.69
CA MET A 51 -0.92 -18.76 21.88
C MET A 51 -2.11 -19.29 22.66
N ASP A 52 -2.53 -18.58 23.71
CA ASP A 52 -3.76 -18.89 24.46
C ASP A 52 -4.99 -18.82 23.54
N GLY A 53 -5.07 -17.78 22.69
CA GLY A 53 -6.14 -17.64 21.71
C GLY A 53 -6.14 -18.74 20.63
N LEU A 54 -4.97 -19.25 20.29
CA LEU A 54 -4.78 -20.34 19.34
C LEU A 54 -5.16 -21.70 19.92
N GLU A 55 -4.80 -21.97 21.18
CA GLU A 55 -5.19 -23.18 21.90
C GLU A 55 -6.72 -23.26 22.07
N ALA A 56 -7.37 -22.11 22.27
CA ALA A 56 -8.83 -22.00 22.33
C ALA A 56 -9.54 -22.43 21.02
N LEU A 57 -8.84 -22.48 19.88
CA LEU A 57 -9.38 -22.88 18.58
C LEU A 57 -9.44 -24.41 18.35
N ASN A 58 -9.02 -25.24 19.33
CA ASN A 58 -8.96 -26.71 19.33
C ASN A 58 -9.57 -27.52 18.14
N THR A 59 -8.66 -28.12 17.37
CA THR A 59 -8.62 -29.49 16.78
C THR A 59 -9.58 -29.97 15.68
N ASN A 60 -10.61 -29.24 15.25
CA ASN A 60 -11.44 -29.69 14.11
C ASN A 60 -11.52 -28.70 12.95
N ALA A 61 -10.94 -27.52 13.11
CA ALA A 61 -10.80 -26.57 12.02
C ALA A 61 -9.49 -26.83 11.29
N ASP A 62 -9.53 -26.95 9.96
CA ASP A 62 -8.33 -26.92 9.11
C ASP A 62 -7.67 -25.54 9.25
N LEU A 63 -6.85 -25.37 10.29
CA LEU A 63 -6.08 -24.16 10.55
C LEU A 63 -5.34 -23.65 9.30
N PRO A 64 -4.70 -24.52 8.49
CA PRO A 64 -4.06 -24.09 7.25
C PRO A 64 -5.05 -23.47 6.25
N MET A 65 -6.26 -24.00 6.16
CA MET A 65 -7.32 -23.46 5.30
C MET A 65 -7.81 -22.11 5.81
N LEU A 66 -7.99 -21.98 7.14
CA LEU A 66 -8.40 -20.73 7.78
C LEU A 66 -7.36 -19.62 7.55
N VAL A 67 -6.07 -19.92 7.76
CA VAL A 67 -4.96 -18.98 7.51
C VAL A 67 -4.94 -18.56 6.03
N LYS A 68 -5.13 -19.51 5.11
CA LYS A 68 -5.19 -19.22 3.67
C LYS A 68 -6.36 -18.32 3.32
N GLU A 69 -7.55 -18.58 3.87
CA GLU A 69 -8.75 -17.77 3.65
C GLU A 69 -8.54 -16.35 4.19
N LEU A 70 -8.03 -16.22 5.42
CA LEU A 70 -7.72 -14.94 6.06
C LEU A 70 -6.74 -14.12 5.22
N ASN A 71 -5.62 -14.72 4.80
CA ASN A 71 -4.61 -14.08 3.96
C ASN A 71 -5.19 -13.62 2.62
N SER A 72 -6.01 -14.46 1.98
CA SER A 72 -6.66 -14.13 0.72
C SER A 72 -7.66 -12.97 0.88
N GLY A 73 -8.41 -12.95 1.99
CA GLY A 73 -9.38 -11.91 2.33
C GLY A 73 -8.71 -10.57 2.62
N LEU A 74 -7.64 -10.56 3.42
CA LEU A 74 -6.83 -9.38 3.71
C LEU A 74 -6.23 -8.81 2.42
N LYS A 75 -5.60 -9.65 1.59
CA LYS A 75 -5.04 -9.23 0.29
C LYS A 75 -6.12 -8.60 -0.60
N LYS A 76 -7.30 -9.22 -0.69
CA LYS A 76 -8.44 -8.70 -1.46
C LYS A 76 -8.91 -7.35 -0.94
N GLN A 77 -9.00 -7.14 0.37
CA GLN A 77 -9.40 -5.86 0.96
C GLN A 77 -8.36 -4.76 0.71
N LEU A 78 -7.07 -5.08 0.80
CA LEU A 78 -5.98 -4.16 0.50
C LEU A 78 -5.95 -3.77 -0.98
N ASP A 79 -6.15 -4.73 -1.89
CA ASP A 79 -6.20 -4.49 -3.34
C ASP A 79 -7.44 -3.67 -3.75
N GLN A 80 -8.58 -3.90 -3.10
CA GLN A 80 -9.78 -3.10 -3.32
C GLN A 80 -9.60 -1.64 -2.90
N LYS A 81 -8.85 -1.37 -1.82
CA LYS A 81 -8.51 0.01 -1.42
C LYS A 81 -7.55 0.69 -2.40
N LYS A 82 -6.64 -0.06 -3.04
CA LYS A 82 -5.78 0.47 -4.12
C LYS A 82 -6.57 0.84 -5.38
N LYS A 83 -7.61 0.08 -5.75
CA LYS A 83 -8.47 0.37 -6.90
C LYS A 83 -9.41 1.57 -6.73
N ARG A 84 -9.54 2.13 -5.52
CA ARG A 84 -10.42 3.28 -5.22
C ARG A 84 -9.74 4.65 -5.34
N ARG A 85 -8.59 4.74 -6.00
CA ARG A 85 -8.18 6.04 -6.56
C ARG A 85 -8.81 6.13 -7.94
N PRO A 86 -9.87 6.94 -8.15
CA PRO A 86 -10.17 7.34 -9.51
C PRO A 86 -8.89 7.99 -10.02
N VAL A 87 -8.30 7.40 -11.06
CA VAL A 87 -7.34 8.12 -11.88
C VAL A 87 -8.14 9.33 -12.33
N ILE A 88 -7.87 10.49 -11.73
CA ILE A 88 -8.51 11.75 -12.09
C ILE A 88 -8.39 11.79 -13.61
N ALA A 89 -9.53 11.65 -14.29
CA ALA A 89 -9.56 11.72 -15.74
C ALA A 89 -8.92 13.08 -16.04
N LYS A 90 -7.69 13.04 -16.57
CA LYS A 90 -6.92 14.24 -16.86
C LYS A 90 -7.79 15.02 -17.82
N ASP A 91 -8.39 16.10 -17.34
CA ASP A 91 -9.30 16.91 -18.12
C ASP A 91 -8.50 17.47 -19.29
N SER A 92 -8.69 16.88 -20.48
CA SER A 92 -7.98 17.24 -21.71
C SER A 92 -8.15 18.72 -22.10
N TRP A 93 -9.08 19.42 -21.44
CA TRP A 93 -9.32 20.86 -21.55
C TRP A 93 -8.12 21.73 -21.16
N ILE A 94 -7.22 21.25 -20.30
CA ILE A 94 -6.03 22.03 -19.91
C ILE A 94 -5.07 22.25 -21.10
N TYR A 95 -5.02 21.33 -22.06
CA TYR A 95 -4.19 21.50 -23.26
C TYR A 95 -4.77 22.54 -24.20
N TYR A 96 -6.10 22.57 -24.35
CA TYR A 96 -6.79 23.57 -25.16
C TYR A 96 -6.61 24.99 -24.62
N SER A 97 -6.68 25.18 -23.30
CA SER A 97 -6.47 26.51 -22.71
C SER A 97 -5.05 27.03 -22.94
N ILE A 98 -4.04 26.17 -22.81
CA ILE A 98 -2.64 26.52 -23.08
C ILE A 98 -2.44 26.92 -24.55
N ILE A 99 -3.02 26.17 -25.49
CA ILE A 99 -2.92 26.47 -26.94
C ILE A 99 -3.58 27.82 -27.25
N ILE A 100 -4.76 28.10 -26.69
CA ILE A 100 -5.47 29.37 -26.89
C ILE A 100 -4.65 30.55 -26.37
N ILE A 101 -4.05 30.42 -25.18
CA ILE A 101 -3.18 31.46 -24.61
C ILE A 101 -1.96 31.69 -25.52
N LEU A 102 -1.32 30.63 -26.01
CA LEU A 102 -0.18 30.74 -26.92
C LEU A 102 -0.54 31.50 -28.21
N ILE A 103 -1.70 31.19 -28.79
CA ILE A 103 -2.21 31.87 -29.99
C ILE A 103 -2.46 33.36 -29.70
N LEU A 104 -3.05 33.71 -28.54
CA LEU A 104 -3.27 35.10 -28.15
C LEU A 104 -1.97 35.88 -28.04
N VAL A 105 -0.91 35.28 -27.47
CA VAL A 105 0.42 35.92 -27.37
C VAL A 105 1.01 36.17 -28.76
N ILE A 106 0.90 35.19 -29.67
CA ILE A 106 1.39 35.33 -31.05
C ILE A 106 0.63 36.42 -31.80
N LEU A 107 -0.70 36.45 -31.69
CA LEU A 107 -1.54 37.47 -32.32
C LEU A 107 -1.23 38.86 -31.76
N GLY A 108 -1.09 39.00 -30.45
CA GLY A 108 -0.67 40.24 -29.81
C GLY A 108 0.67 40.73 -30.33
N PHE A 109 1.66 39.83 -30.43
CA PHE A 109 2.97 40.17 -30.99
C PHE A 109 2.89 40.62 -32.46
N ILE A 110 2.07 39.96 -33.29
CA ILE A 110 1.87 40.34 -34.69
C ILE A 110 1.24 41.73 -34.78
N VAL A 111 0.22 42.03 -33.97
CA VAL A 111 -0.44 43.35 -33.95
C VAL A 111 0.54 44.44 -33.55
N VAL A 112 1.31 44.24 -32.48
CA VAL A 112 2.34 45.20 -32.04
C VAL A 112 3.38 45.41 -33.13
N LYS A 113 3.90 44.33 -33.72
CA LYS A 113 4.88 44.43 -34.81
C LYS A 113 4.30 45.13 -36.05
N MET A 114 3.03 44.91 -36.36
CA MET A 114 2.34 45.58 -37.47
C MET A 114 2.17 47.07 -37.18
N MET A 115 1.81 47.45 -35.95
CA MET A 115 1.67 48.85 -35.54
C MET A 115 3.02 49.57 -35.56
N VAL A 116 4.07 48.96 -34.99
CA VAL A 116 5.45 49.51 -34.99
C VAL A 116 6.01 49.62 -36.42
N LYS A 117 5.76 48.63 -37.28
CA LYS A 117 6.19 48.70 -38.70
C LYS A 117 5.40 49.74 -39.50
N ASN A 118 4.13 49.97 -39.15
CA ASN A 118 3.30 50.99 -39.78
C ASN A 118 3.76 52.40 -39.40
N GLU A 119 4.16 52.63 -38.14
CA GLU A 119 4.72 53.91 -37.69
C GLU A 119 6.06 54.24 -38.38
N ALA A 120 6.90 53.23 -38.62
CA ALA A 120 8.18 53.39 -39.32
C ALA A 120 8.04 53.69 -40.83
N ASN A 121 6.85 53.54 -41.42
CA ASN A 121 6.58 53.79 -42.84
C ASN A 121 5.87 55.14 -43.09
N ILE A 122 5.67 55.95 -42.04
CA ILE A 122 4.97 57.25 -42.10
C ILE A 122 5.88 58.41 -41.61
N SER A 123 7.21 58.23 -41.59
CA SER A 123 8.15 59.37 -41.54
C SER A 123 8.68 59.66 -42.96
N PRO A 124 8.47 60.87 -43.51
CA PRO A 124 9.04 61.28 -44.79
C PRO A 124 10.57 61.45 -44.73
#